data_AF-A0AB34SEN4-F1
#
_entry.id   AF-A0AB34SEN4-F1
#
_cell.length_a   1.000
_cell.length_b   1.000
_cell.length_c   1.000
_cell.angle_alpha   90.00
_cell.angle_beta   90.00
_cell.angle_gamma   90.00
#
_symmetry.space_group_name_H-M   'P 1'
#
loop_
_entity.id
_entity.type
_entity.pdbx_description
1 polymer ?
#
loop_
_entity_poly.entity_id
_entity_poly.type
_entity_poly.pdbx_seq_one_letter_code
_entity_poly.pdbx_strand_id
1 'polypeptide(L)'
;MNSLSQDEISGQLFYLSKESVKTLVLNSKCGLLMQVRSSKKSSINDISILNNFSPLLCMYRKASPLFIHSKTSHGFDESSFKKEINPSTNALMTLCILELSEYYSYYNNQNRNVDSFEDAYKYIAKEQLQFYSENLRNNEGLFVTKKNTSDGNSKGFNLADKDDKFKFSDQAYMMNAYLLYSKYNPSDEVSPDYLKFSKEILDLFINYKDALYDLSFSENVEIFLCLNAYYKYSNDADAENLIIDLGDYLITRFQEKDYFIDSLDDCALFSIALMDAYKHTGMISFKDCYSEINERLITMYNSEKNIFMKLSDKKEVKYSSTEVNSYLLSLLLYSDMDDKEIELKSIISGIYRKCFVNNGLLTSWPDAPTLDEIERYRNLSLRADDMLDETYFRMPVLPTPKSSGIAPIFLKNLTYSKKKDVLSSSKVSFDSSKNMFNFYLLIYFLKDNAKKVMGFMTKTPSENKIIRSNDSNYESEKLNITNTAIENTNSNSDKTITAEIMSEKNPNTISDVSVVKKESLLLDDDELPINDSKLKKSENSHELNLKNKPSLSTHSDTSTELNKSKKSKKR
;
A
#
# COMPACT_ATOMS: atom_id res chain seq x y z
N MET A 1 -17.20 10.09 22.56
CA MET A 1 -16.90 9.01 21.60
C MET A 1 -15.40 8.93 21.43
N ASN A 2 -14.82 7.74 21.44
CA ASN A 2 -13.37 7.60 21.41
C ASN A 2 -12.83 7.90 19.99
N SER A 3 -11.79 8.73 19.90
CA SER A 3 -10.98 8.84 18.68
C SER A 3 -10.23 7.54 18.45
N LEU A 4 -10.02 7.18 17.18
CA LEU A 4 -9.13 6.06 16.86
C LEU A 4 -7.70 6.47 17.22
N SER A 5 -6.87 5.48 17.54
CA SER A 5 -5.41 5.64 17.61
C SER A 5 -4.81 5.84 16.21
N GLN A 6 -3.59 6.37 16.15
CA GLN A 6 -2.85 6.46 14.88
C GLN A 6 -2.43 5.06 14.40
N ASP A 7 -2.15 4.13 15.31
CA ASP A 7 -1.93 2.70 15.03
C ASP A 7 -3.14 2.04 14.36
N GLU A 8 -4.36 2.20 14.89
CA GLU A 8 -5.57 1.65 14.26
C GLU A 8 -5.84 2.23 12.86
N ILE A 9 -5.56 3.52 12.66
CA ILE A 9 -5.72 4.16 11.35
C ILE A 9 -4.65 3.66 10.38
N SER A 10 -3.40 3.52 10.82
CA SER A 10 -2.29 3.00 10.02
C SER A 10 -2.50 1.54 9.65
N GLY A 11 -2.93 0.71 10.62
CA GLY A 11 -3.32 -0.68 10.41
C GLY A 11 -4.45 -0.84 9.40
N GLN A 12 -5.52 -0.05 9.55
CA GLN A 12 -6.65 -0.05 8.61
C GLN A 12 -6.21 0.34 7.20
N LEU A 13 -5.40 1.39 7.05
CA LEU A 13 -4.91 1.86 5.74
C LEU A 13 -3.91 0.89 5.08
N PHE A 14 -3.02 0.27 5.87
CA PHE A 14 -2.10 -0.75 5.37
C PHE A 14 -2.86 -2.03 4.95
N TYR A 15 -3.77 -2.53 5.81
CA TYR A 15 -4.55 -3.74 5.53
C TYR A 15 -5.47 -3.57 4.32
N LEU A 16 -6.16 -2.42 4.22
CA LEU A 16 -6.87 -2.00 3.02
C LEU A 16 -5.98 -2.12 1.79
N SER A 17 -4.80 -1.50 1.81
CA SER A 17 -3.91 -1.45 0.65
C SER A 17 -3.37 -2.83 0.26
N LYS A 18 -3.00 -3.66 1.23
CA LYS A 18 -2.56 -5.05 1.03
C LYS A 18 -3.61 -5.88 0.29
N GLU A 19 -4.82 -5.95 0.84
CA GLU A 19 -5.89 -6.78 0.28
C GLU A 19 -6.51 -6.16 -0.98
N SER A 20 -6.50 -4.83 -1.13
CA SER A 20 -6.84 -4.15 -2.39
C SER A 20 -5.86 -4.47 -3.52
N VAL A 21 -4.54 -4.44 -3.27
CA VAL A 21 -3.52 -4.81 -4.26
C VAL A 21 -3.67 -6.29 -4.64
N LYS A 22 -3.76 -7.19 -3.65
CA LYS A 22 -4.04 -8.63 -3.85
C LYS A 22 -5.30 -8.84 -4.70
N THR A 23 -6.37 -8.12 -4.42
CA THR A 23 -7.63 -8.16 -5.21
C THR A 23 -7.42 -7.68 -6.64
N LEU A 24 -6.71 -6.56 -6.83
CA LEU A 24 -6.54 -5.94 -8.15
C LEU A 24 -5.56 -6.71 -9.03
N VAL A 25 -4.44 -7.18 -8.49
CA VAL A 25 -3.41 -7.92 -9.21
C VAL A 25 -3.82 -9.37 -9.49
N LEU A 26 -4.46 -10.06 -8.54
CA LEU A 26 -4.77 -11.49 -8.69
C LEU A 26 -6.18 -11.78 -9.24
N ASN A 27 -7.17 -10.90 -9.04
CA ASN A 27 -8.59 -11.22 -9.28
C ASN A 27 -9.33 -10.27 -10.24
N SER A 28 -8.86 -9.03 -10.45
CA SER A 28 -9.64 -8.05 -11.25
C SER A 28 -9.77 -8.41 -12.73
N LYS A 29 -8.75 -9.08 -13.30
CA LYS A 29 -8.55 -9.26 -14.76
C LYS A 29 -8.52 -7.95 -15.57
N CYS A 30 -8.35 -6.80 -14.91
CA CYS A 30 -8.35 -5.45 -15.49
C CYS A 30 -7.02 -5.12 -16.19
N GLY A 31 -6.62 -5.94 -17.16
CA GLY A 31 -5.27 -5.88 -17.71
C GLY A 31 -4.97 -6.98 -18.72
N LEU A 32 -3.68 -7.22 -18.98
CA LEU A 32 -3.19 -8.44 -19.61
C LEU A 32 -2.91 -9.49 -18.53
N LEU A 33 -3.27 -10.75 -18.79
CA LEU A 33 -3.11 -11.85 -17.84
C LEU A 33 -1.78 -12.58 -18.07
N MET A 34 -1.08 -12.92 -16.99
CA MET A 34 0.11 -13.76 -17.02
C MET A 34 -0.28 -15.22 -17.31
N GLN A 35 0.52 -15.92 -18.14
CA GLN A 35 0.32 -17.35 -18.40
C GLN A 35 0.91 -18.17 -17.25
N VAL A 36 0.11 -18.51 -16.24
CA VAL A 36 0.49 -19.46 -15.19
C VAL A 36 0.64 -20.86 -15.81
N ARG A 37 1.85 -21.19 -16.27
CA ARG A 37 2.19 -22.50 -16.86
C ARG A 37 2.45 -23.49 -15.73
N SER A 38 1.55 -24.44 -15.55
CA SER A 38 1.71 -25.59 -14.64
C SER A 38 2.80 -26.56 -15.14
N SER A 39 4.06 -26.13 -15.05
CA SER A 39 5.21 -26.95 -15.43
C SER A 39 5.32 -28.14 -14.48
N LYS A 40 5.53 -29.35 -15.02
CA LYS A 40 5.76 -30.56 -14.21
C LYS A 40 7.18 -30.64 -13.62
N LYS A 41 7.84 -29.49 -13.43
CA LYS A 41 9.26 -29.35 -13.05
C LYS A 41 9.59 -28.14 -12.17
N SER A 42 8.62 -27.31 -11.77
CA SER A 42 8.86 -26.27 -10.77
C SER A 42 9.05 -26.93 -9.40
N SER A 43 10.25 -26.84 -8.84
CA SER A 43 10.61 -27.37 -7.51
C SER A 43 10.12 -26.50 -6.35
N ILE A 44 9.14 -25.63 -6.61
CA ILE A 44 8.55 -24.68 -5.66
C ILE A 44 7.06 -25.06 -5.57
N ASN A 45 6.63 -25.52 -4.40
CA ASN A 45 5.23 -25.94 -4.21
C ASN A 45 4.29 -24.71 -4.21
N ASP A 46 4.81 -23.56 -3.82
CA ASP A 46 4.07 -22.37 -3.40
C ASP A 46 3.58 -21.54 -4.60
N ILE A 47 4.19 -21.71 -5.78
CA ILE A 47 3.63 -21.25 -7.06
C ILE A 47 2.25 -21.88 -7.32
N SER A 48 1.91 -23.02 -6.68
CA SER A 48 0.60 -23.63 -6.83
C SER A 48 -0.57 -22.74 -6.35
N ILE A 49 -0.30 -21.78 -5.44
CA ILE A 49 -1.25 -20.76 -5.00
C ILE A 49 -1.82 -19.97 -6.20
N LEU A 50 -0.98 -19.70 -7.21
CA LEU A 50 -1.37 -18.94 -8.41
C LEU A 50 -2.36 -19.67 -9.33
N ASN A 51 -2.53 -21.00 -9.21
CA ASN A 51 -3.51 -21.74 -10.01
C ASN A 51 -4.97 -21.33 -9.73
N ASN A 52 -5.24 -20.76 -8.56
CA ASN A 52 -6.57 -20.28 -8.16
C ASN A 52 -6.86 -18.84 -8.63
N PHE A 53 -5.88 -18.16 -9.22
CA PHE A 53 -5.92 -16.74 -9.53
C PHE A 53 -5.85 -16.44 -11.04
N SER A 54 -5.92 -15.17 -11.40
CA SER A 54 -5.70 -14.68 -12.77
C SER A 54 -4.76 -13.47 -12.74
N PRO A 55 -3.48 -13.68 -12.32
CA PRO A 55 -2.53 -12.61 -12.08
C PRO A 55 -2.29 -11.71 -13.30
N LEU A 56 -2.22 -10.40 -13.06
CA LEU A 56 -1.94 -9.41 -14.09
C LEU A 56 -0.45 -9.33 -14.44
N LEU A 57 -0.17 -9.34 -15.74
CA LEU A 57 1.13 -8.98 -16.32
C LEU A 57 1.24 -7.46 -16.50
N CYS A 58 0.14 -6.79 -16.83
CA CYS A 58 0.02 -5.34 -16.78
C CYS A 58 -1.43 -4.93 -16.51
N MET A 59 -1.66 -3.74 -15.96
CA MET A 59 -2.97 -3.18 -15.65
C MET A 59 -3.40 -2.13 -16.68
N TYR A 60 -4.69 -2.15 -17.04
CA TYR A 60 -5.33 -1.15 -17.89
C TYR A 60 -5.75 0.11 -17.09
N ARG A 61 -5.90 1.24 -17.78
CA ARG A 61 -6.14 2.56 -17.16
C ARG A 61 -7.42 2.66 -16.33
N LYS A 62 -8.57 2.13 -16.80
CA LYS A 62 -9.89 2.25 -16.14
C LYS A 62 -10.80 1.05 -16.42
N ALA A 63 -11.71 0.78 -15.48
CA ALA A 63 -12.76 -0.23 -15.59
C ALA A 63 -13.95 0.09 -14.66
N SER A 64 -14.99 -0.73 -14.73
CA SER A 64 -15.98 -0.91 -13.66
C SER A 64 -15.40 -1.86 -12.60
N PRO A 65 -15.34 -1.49 -11.30
CA PRO A 65 -14.87 -2.34 -10.21
C PRO A 65 -15.90 -3.36 -9.71
N LEU A 66 -17.03 -3.50 -10.41
CA LEU A 66 -18.08 -4.46 -10.10
C LEU A 66 -17.65 -5.87 -10.52
N PHE A 67 -17.73 -6.83 -9.60
CA PHE A 67 -17.42 -8.22 -9.90
C PHE A 67 -18.57 -8.92 -10.62
N ILE A 68 -18.34 -9.24 -11.90
CA ILE A 68 -19.20 -10.19 -12.60
C ILE A 68 -18.91 -11.59 -12.03
N HIS A 69 -19.94 -12.22 -11.49
CA HIS A 69 -19.92 -13.60 -11.02
C HIS A 69 -20.65 -14.49 -12.03
N SER A 70 -19.89 -15.27 -12.79
CA SER A 70 -20.43 -16.20 -13.78
C SER A 70 -19.64 -17.52 -13.76
N LYS A 71 -20.23 -18.61 -14.26
CA LYS A 71 -19.60 -19.95 -14.27
C LYS A 71 -18.26 -20.02 -15.04
N THR A 72 -17.93 -18.99 -15.82
CA THR A 72 -16.73 -18.93 -16.67
C THR A 72 -15.88 -17.68 -16.43
N SER A 73 -16.34 -16.75 -15.59
CA SER A 73 -15.58 -15.56 -15.22
C SER A 73 -15.98 -15.04 -13.84
N HIS A 74 -14.97 -14.97 -12.98
CA HIS A 74 -14.87 -14.07 -11.84
C HIS A 74 -13.88 -12.96 -12.21
N GLY A 75 -14.25 -11.70 -11.99
CA GLY A 75 -13.42 -10.53 -12.32
C GLY A 75 -14.26 -9.30 -12.68
N PHE A 76 -13.61 -8.24 -13.17
CA PHE A 76 -14.28 -7.03 -13.64
C PHE A 76 -14.89 -7.21 -15.04
N ASP A 77 -15.81 -6.33 -15.39
CA ASP A 77 -16.47 -6.27 -16.70
C ASP A 77 -15.50 -5.84 -17.82
N GLU A 78 -15.07 -6.76 -18.68
CA GLU A 78 -14.17 -6.47 -19.81
C GLU A 78 -14.74 -5.41 -20.78
N SER A 79 -16.07 -5.28 -20.90
CA SER A 79 -16.69 -4.26 -21.77
C SER A 79 -16.47 -2.83 -21.26
N SER A 80 -16.08 -2.68 -19.98
CA SER A 80 -15.78 -1.39 -19.35
C SER A 80 -14.31 -0.96 -19.48
N PHE A 81 -13.42 -1.82 -20.00
CA PHE A 81 -11.97 -1.62 -19.93
C PHE A 81 -11.47 -0.55 -20.90
N LYS A 82 -10.74 0.44 -20.36
CA LYS A 82 -9.95 1.39 -21.15
C LYS A 82 -8.53 0.90 -21.27
N LYS A 83 -8.25 0.12 -22.34
CA LYS A 83 -7.02 -0.63 -22.61
C LYS A 83 -5.75 0.20 -22.89
N GLU A 84 -5.62 1.37 -22.28
CA GLU A 84 -4.38 2.16 -22.21
C GLU A 84 -3.52 1.60 -21.06
N ILE A 85 -2.21 1.47 -21.27
CA ILE A 85 -1.23 0.92 -20.32
C ILE A 85 -0.16 2.00 -20.11
N ASN A 86 -0.12 2.58 -18.91
CA ASN A 86 0.83 3.63 -18.55
C ASN A 86 1.98 3.06 -17.69
N PRO A 87 3.26 3.40 -17.94
CA PRO A 87 4.40 2.81 -17.23
C PRO A 87 4.37 3.01 -15.73
N SER A 88 4.30 4.24 -15.21
CA SER A 88 4.28 4.53 -13.77
C SER A 88 3.19 3.77 -13.03
N THR A 89 1.95 3.74 -13.57
CA THR A 89 0.85 2.94 -13.00
C THR A 89 1.18 1.45 -12.86
N ASN A 90 1.98 0.90 -13.78
CA ASN A 90 2.37 -0.51 -13.77
C ASN A 90 3.61 -0.76 -12.89
N ALA A 91 4.60 0.12 -12.92
CA ALA A 91 5.72 0.09 -11.99
C ALA A 91 5.24 0.20 -10.52
N LEU A 92 4.27 1.07 -10.23
CA LEU A 92 3.60 1.18 -8.92
C LEU A 92 2.89 -0.12 -8.51
N MET A 93 2.25 -0.83 -9.45
CA MET A 93 1.67 -2.15 -9.19
C MET A 93 2.74 -3.17 -8.80
N THR A 94 3.86 -3.21 -9.52
CA THR A 94 5.00 -4.11 -9.22
C THR A 94 5.68 -3.75 -7.90
N LEU A 95 5.89 -2.46 -7.63
CA LEU A 95 6.41 -1.96 -6.35
C LEU A 95 5.51 -2.38 -5.18
N CYS A 96 4.19 -2.28 -5.32
CA CYS A 96 3.27 -2.75 -4.28
C CYS A 96 3.46 -4.25 -3.97
N ILE A 97 3.52 -5.13 -4.97
CA ILE A 97 3.68 -6.57 -4.71
C ILE A 97 5.10 -6.92 -4.23
N LEU A 98 6.13 -6.17 -4.62
CA LEU A 98 7.49 -6.33 -4.10
C LEU A 98 7.57 -5.97 -2.61
N GLU A 99 7.03 -4.81 -2.22
CA GLU A 99 6.99 -4.39 -0.81
C GLU A 99 6.14 -5.35 0.06
N LEU A 100 5.05 -5.88 -0.50
CA LEU A 100 4.27 -6.92 0.16
C LEU A 100 5.00 -8.27 0.19
N SER A 101 5.84 -8.63 -0.79
CA SER A 101 6.62 -9.87 -0.75
C SER A 101 7.63 -9.89 0.40
N GLU A 102 8.30 -8.76 0.67
CA GLU A 102 9.17 -8.62 1.84
C GLU A 102 8.37 -8.65 3.15
N TYR A 103 7.20 -8.00 3.21
CA TYR A 103 6.30 -8.13 4.36
C TYR A 103 5.80 -9.58 4.59
N TYR A 104 5.54 -10.34 3.53
CA TYR A 104 5.13 -11.75 3.63
C TYR A 104 6.29 -12.71 3.97
N SER A 105 7.56 -12.32 3.80
CA SER A 105 8.70 -13.17 4.16
C SER A 105 8.73 -13.56 5.65
N TYR A 106 8.26 -12.67 6.53
CA TYR A 106 8.16 -12.94 7.97
C TYR A 106 7.16 -14.05 8.32
N TYR A 107 6.28 -14.45 7.39
CA TYR A 107 5.32 -15.53 7.58
C TYR A 107 6.01 -16.91 7.50
N ASN A 108 7.06 -17.01 6.69
CA ASN A 108 7.85 -18.23 6.50
C ASN A 108 8.77 -18.53 7.70
N ASN A 109 9.14 -17.51 8.49
CA ASN A 109 10.11 -17.60 9.60
C ASN A 109 9.61 -18.36 10.86
N GLN A 110 8.35 -18.81 10.91
CA GLN A 110 7.71 -19.36 12.13
C GLN A 110 7.50 -20.89 12.13
N ASN A 111 7.99 -21.63 11.12
CA ASN A 111 7.80 -23.09 10.99
C ASN A 111 6.33 -23.57 11.05
N ARG A 112 5.39 -22.70 10.67
CA ARG A 112 3.98 -23.03 10.49
C ARG A 112 3.73 -23.17 8.98
N ASN A 113 2.99 -24.20 8.57
CA ASN A 113 2.55 -24.30 7.17
C ASN A 113 1.54 -23.18 6.92
N VAL A 114 1.98 -22.14 6.22
CA VAL A 114 1.27 -20.87 6.05
C VAL A 114 1.36 -20.46 4.60
N ASP A 115 0.23 -20.13 3.99
CA ASP A 115 0.15 -19.66 2.61
C ASP A 115 0.74 -18.24 2.48
N SER A 116 2.07 -18.17 2.37
CA SER A 116 2.80 -16.91 2.14
C SER A 116 2.70 -16.48 0.67
N PHE A 117 2.46 -15.19 0.44
CA PHE A 117 2.49 -14.61 -0.90
C PHE A 117 3.90 -14.16 -1.34
N GLU A 118 4.95 -14.39 -0.55
CA GLU A 118 6.33 -13.99 -0.86
C GLU A 118 6.77 -14.44 -2.27
N ASP A 119 6.93 -15.75 -2.49
CA ASP A 119 7.44 -16.29 -3.76
C ASP A 119 6.44 -16.10 -4.90
N ALA A 120 5.14 -16.12 -4.60
CA ALA A 120 4.08 -15.84 -5.57
C ALA A 120 4.17 -14.41 -6.12
N TYR A 121 4.45 -13.42 -5.27
CA TYR A 121 4.62 -12.02 -5.67
C TYR A 121 6.00 -11.76 -6.30
N LYS A 122 7.07 -12.41 -5.83
CA LYS A 122 8.39 -12.38 -6.48
C LYS A 122 8.32 -12.92 -7.91
N TYR A 123 7.65 -14.05 -8.11
CA TYR A 123 7.42 -14.63 -9.45
C TYR A 123 6.63 -13.68 -10.35
N ILE A 124 5.49 -13.14 -9.87
CA ILE A 124 4.69 -12.16 -10.65
C ILE A 124 5.54 -10.92 -11.00
N ALA A 125 6.30 -10.37 -10.06
CA ALA A 125 7.13 -9.19 -10.29
C ALA A 125 8.22 -9.43 -11.36
N LYS A 126 8.82 -10.63 -11.39
CA LYS A 126 9.80 -11.01 -12.42
C LYS A 126 9.21 -10.93 -13.83
N GLU A 127 8.07 -11.58 -14.02
CA GLU A 127 7.36 -11.67 -15.30
C GLU A 127 6.81 -10.31 -15.74
N GLN A 128 6.30 -9.50 -14.80
CA GLN A 128 5.88 -8.12 -15.02
C GLN A 128 7.03 -7.25 -15.56
N LEU A 129 8.18 -7.26 -14.89
CA LEU A 129 9.36 -6.47 -15.28
C LEU A 129 9.95 -6.91 -16.62
N GLN A 130 9.98 -8.22 -16.89
CA GLN A 130 10.40 -8.74 -18.20
C GLN A 130 9.46 -8.19 -19.29
N PHE A 131 8.15 -8.37 -19.13
CA PHE A 131 7.15 -7.88 -20.07
C PHE A 131 7.24 -6.37 -20.30
N TYR A 132 7.51 -5.56 -19.26
CA TYR A 132 7.69 -4.11 -19.42
C TYR A 132 8.93 -3.79 -20.27
N SER A 133 10.06 -4.45 -20.01
CA SER A 133 11.29 -4.25 -20.77
C SER A 133 11.13 -4.64 -22.25
N GLU A 134 10.33 -5.66 -22.55
CA GLU A 134 10.08 -6.15 -23.90
C GLU A 134 9.01 -5.33 -24.67
N ASN A 135 7.97 -4.82 -23.97
CA ASN A 135 6.73 -4.36 -24.63
C ASN A 135 6.33 -2.90 -24.33
N LEU A 136 6.87 -2.25 -23.29
CA LEU A 136 6.48 -0.89 -22.90
C LEU A 136 7.51 0.21 -23.26
N ARG A 137 8.67 -0.15 -23.81
CA ARG A 137 9.67 0.81 -24.31
C ARG A 137 9.37 1.29 -25.74
N ASN A 138 9.80 2.50 -26.09
CA ASN A 138 9.83 3.02 -27.46
C ASN A 138 11.13 2.59 -28.18
N ASN A 139 11.31 3.04 -29.42
CA ASN A 139 12.51 2.75 -30.23
C ASN A 139 13.82 3.34 -29.67
N GLU A 140 13.73 4.27 -28.70
CA GLU A 140 14.87 4.92 -28.03
C GLU A 140 15.21 4.22 -26.70
N GLY A 141 14.43 3.20 -26.30
CA GLY A 141 14.60 2.49 -25.03
C GLY A 141 13.87 3.12 -23.83
N LEU A 142 13.09 4.19 -24.04
CA LEU A 142 12.37 4.90 -22.97
C LEU A 142 10.97 4.32 -22.78
N PHE A 143 10.50 4.23 -21.54
CA PHE A 143 9.15 3.76 -21.22
C PHE A 143 8.10 4.79 -21.62
N VAL A 144 7.10 4.35 -22.40
CA VAL A 144 6.03 5.20 -22.93
C VAL A 144 4.66 4.57 -22.73
N THR A 145 3.60 5.39 -22.74
CA THR A 145 2.23 4.89 -22.63
C THR A 145 1.84 4.14 -23.90
N LYS A 146 1.49 2.86 -23.76
CA LYS A 146 0.98 2.00 -24.84
C LYS A 146 -0.53 1.87 -24.77
N LYS A 147 -1.13 1.31 -25.82
CA LYS A 147 -2.55 0.95 -25.90
C LYS A 147 -2.67 -0.45 -26.52
N ASN A 148 -3.35 -1.38 -25.83
CA ASN A 148 -3.68 -2.66 -26.43
C ASN A 148 -4.84 -2.49 -27.42
N THR A 149 -4.65 -2.91 -28.67
CA THR A 149 -5.64 -2.85 -29.74
C THR A 149 -6.32 -4.20 -30.02
N SER A 150 -6.14 -5.22 -29.17
CA SER A 150 -6.75 -6.54 -29.40
C SER A 150 -8.25 -6.61 -29.03
N ASP A 151 -9.02 -7.24 -29.93
CA ASP A 151 -10.45 -7.57 -29.79
C ASP A 151 -10.67 -8.71 -28.77
N GLY A 152 -10.39 -8.39 -27.51
CA GLY A 152 -10.51 -9.27 -26.36
C GLY A 152 -9.16 -9.76 -25.81
N ASN A 153 -9.10 -10.00 -24.50
CA ASN A 153 -7.90 -10.48 -23.81
C ASN A 153 -7.52 -11.95 -24.13
N SER A 154 -8.38 -12.70 -24.84
CA SER A 154 -8.25 -14.16 -25.03
C SER A 154 -7.45 -14.61 -26.26
N LYS A 155 -7.04 -13.68 -27.14
CA LYS A 155 -6.30 -13.98 -28.39
C LYS A 155 -4.88 -13.42 -28.40
N GLY A 156 -4.32 -13.16 -27.22
CA GLY A 156 -3.09 -12.38 -27.07
C GLY A 156 -3.34 -10.87 -27.10
N PHE A 157 -2.27 -10.10 -27.23
CA PHE A 157 -2.26 -8.65 -27.22
C PHE A 157 -1.61 -8.09 -28.49
N ASN A 158 -1.91 -6.83 -28.80
CA ASN A 158 -1.17 -6.04 -29.78
C ASN A 158 -1.01 -4.63 -29.22
N LEU A 159 0.21 -4.21 -28.90
CA LEU A 159 0.46 -2.90 -28.29
C LEU A 159 0.90 -1.90 -29.35
N ALA A 160 0.23 -0.76 -29.39
CA ALA A 160 0.65 0.41 -30.15
C ALA A 160 1.00 1.55 -29.18
N ASP A 161 2.03 2.31 -29.52
CA ASP A 161 2.39 3.56 -28.86
C ASP A 161 1.21 4.55 -28.95
N LYS A 162 0.92 5.23 -27.82
CA LYS A 162 -0.24 6.13 -27.69
C LYS A 162 0.16 7.61 -27.76
N ASP A 163 1.29 7.95 -27.17
CA ASP A 163 1.85 9.29 -27.11
C ASP A 163 3.36 9.18 -27.40
N ASP A 164 3.87 9.94 -28.37
CA ASP A 164 5.29 9.89 -28.78
C ASP A 164 6.24 10.49 -27.73
N LYS A 165 5.70 11.16 -26.71
CA LYS A 165 6.46 11.78 -25.61
C LYS A 165 6.48 10.87 -24.40
N PHE A 166 7.68 10.51 -23.96
CA PHE A 166 7.90 9.91 -22.64
C PHE A 166 7.68 10.94 -21.51
N LYS A 167 7.61 10.44 -20.27
CA LYS A 167 7.64 11.22 -19.02
C LYS A 167 8.86 10.82 -18.23
N PHE A 168 9.46 11.75 -17.50
CA PHE A 168 10.56 11.43 -16.60
C PHE A 168 10.07 10.65 -15.37
N SER A 169 8.89 10.95 -14.82
CA SER A 169 8.34 10.15 -13.73
C SER A 169 7.98 8.71 -14.13
N ASP A 170 7.53 8.48 -15.38
CA ASP A 170 7.34 7.12 -15.93
C ASP A 170 8.66 6.31 -15.92
N GLN A 171 9.83 6.95 -16.05
CA GLN A 171 11.13 6.28 -15.91
C GLN A 171 11.50 6.09 -14.43
N ALA A 172 11.25 7.09 -13.59
CA ALA A 172 11.62 7.09 -12.16
C ALA A 172 10.93 5.96 -11.37
N TYR A 173 9.65 5.68 -11.63
CA TYR A 173 8.97 4.53 -11.02
C TYR A 173 9.51 3.20 -11.54
N MET A 174 9.85 3.10 -12.83
CA MET A 174 10.44 1.88 -13.42
C MET A 174 11.82 1.60 -12.81
N MET A 175 12.69 2.60 -12.73
CA MET A 175 14.00 2.56 -12.07
C MET A 175 13.90 1.88 -10.68
N ASN A 176 12.95 2.33 -9.86
CA ASN A 176 12.72 1.78 -8.52
C ASN A 176 12.19 0.34 -8.56
N ALA A 177 11.32 0.00 -9.51
CA ALA A 177 10.78 -1.36 -9.62
C ALA A 177 11.87 -2.39 -9.98
N TYR A 178 12.79 -2.07 -10.89
CA TYR A 178 13.94 -2.92 -11.21
C TYR A 178 14.96 -3.00 -10.05
N LEU A 179 15.24 -1.88 -9.35
CA LEU A 179 16.09 -1.87 -8.15
C LEU A 179 15.52 -2.79 -7.07
N LEU A 180 14.25 -2.60 -6.71
CA LEU A 180 13.61 -3.26 -5.59
C LEU A 180 13.46 -4.77 -5.85
N TYR A 181 13.20 -5.18 -7.09
CA TYR A 181 13.24 -6.59 -7.46
C TYR A 181 14.62 -7.19 -7.18
N SER A 182 15.69 -6.57 -7.66
CA SER A 182 17.06 -7.08 -7.45
C SER A 182 17.42 -7.16 -5.96
N LYS A 183 17.06 -6.13 -5.18
CA LYS A 183 17.33 -6.05 -3.74
C LYS A 183 16.59 -7.12 -2.93
N TYR A 184 15.36 -7.50 -3.31
CA TYR A 184 14.58 -8.56 -2.65
C TYR A 184 14.80 -9.97 -3.25
N ASN A 185 15.51 -10.09 -4.38
CA ASN A 185 15.79 -11.36 -5.07
C ASN A 185 17.27 -11.50 -5.46
N PRO A 186 18.26 -11.29 -4.58
CA PRO A 186 19.68 -11.23 -4.96
C PRO A 186 20.24 -12.57 -5.50
N SER A 187 19.55 -13.68 -5.27
CA SER A 187 19.92 -15.02 -5.75
C SER A 187 19.30 -15.39 -7.11
N ASP A 188 18.44 -14.55 -7.70
CA ASP A 188 17.87 -14.80 -9.03
C ASP A 188 18.84 -14.35 -10.14
N GLU A 189 18.99 -15.18 -11.17
CA GLU A 189 19.89 -14.96 -12.32
C GLU A 189 19.64 -13.63 -13.04
N VAL A 190 18.42 -13.07 -13.04
CA VAL A 190 18.11 -11.79 -13.72
C VAL A 190 18.40 -10.56 -12.87
N SER A 191 18.60 -10.72 -11.55
CA SER A 191 18.74 -9.60 -10.62
C SER A 191 19.96 -8.69 -10.88
N PRO A 192 21.14 -9.19 -11.30
CA PRO A 192 22.25 -8.33 -11.71
C PRO A 192 21.91 -7.42 -12.91
N ASP A 193 21.21 -7.97 -13.92
CA ASP A 193 20.79 -7.21 -15.10
C ASP A 193 19.71 -6.18 -14.76
N TYR A 194 18.76 -6.51 -13.88
CA TYR A 194 17.75 -5.57 -13.40
C TYR A 194 18.39 -4.43 -12.56
N LEU A 195 19.39 -4.72 -11.73
CA LEU A 195 20.15 -3.68 -11.02
C LEU A 195 20.93 -2.78 -11.99
N LYS A 196 21.56 -3.36 -13.01
CA LYS A 196 22.27 -2.63 -14.05
C LYS A 196 21.33 -1.72 -14.85
N PHE A 197 20.20 -2.24 -15.33
CA PHE A 197 19.22 -1.44 -16.05
C PHE A 197 18.57 -0.36 -15.17
N SER A 198 18.38 -0.62 -13.88
CA SER A 198 17.97 0.41 -12.91
C SER A 198 19.01 1.55 -12.80
N LYS A 199 20.31 1.22 -12.76
CA LYS A 199 21.38 2.22 -12.80
C LYS A 199 21.46 2.99 -14.12
N GLU A 200 21.26 2.32 -15.27
CA GLU A 200 21.17 3.00 -16.58
C GLU A 200 20.03 4.03 -16.65
N ILE A 201 18.96 3.85 -15.87
CA ILE A 201 17.89 4.86 -15.73
C ILE A 201 18.29 5.97 -14.73
N LEU A 202 19.05 5.68 -13.67
CA LEU A 202 19.64 6.74 -12.82
C LEU A 202 20.61 7.62 -13.61
N ASP A 203 21.46 7.01 -14.45
CA ASP A 203 22.37 7.70 -15.35
C ASP A 203 21.62 8.65 -16.31
N LEU A 204 20.38 8.32 -16.72
CA LEU A 204 19.54 9.24 -17.50
C LEU A 204 19.21 10.51 -16.71
N PHE A 205 18.85 10.41 -15.44
CA PHE A 205 18.57 11.58 -14.60
C PHE A 205 19.82 12.43 -14.34
N ILE A 206 20.98 11.80 -14.15
CA ILE A 206 22.26 12.50 -13.94
C ILE A 206 22.69 13.25 -15.21
N ASN A 207 22.69 12.58 -16.37
CA ASN A 207 23.15 13.17 -17.64
C ASN A 207 22.19 14.21 -18.23
N TYR A 208 20.89 14.14 -17.90
CA TYR A 208 19.87 15.08 -18.38
C TYR A 208 19.28 15.95 -17.25
N LYS A 209 20.02 16.18 -16.16
CA LYS A 209 19.54 16.90 -14.97
C LYS A 209 18.94 18.28 -15.29
N ASP A 210 19.52 19.00 -16.26
CA ASP A 210 19.05 20.33 -16.65
C ASP A 210 17.62 20.31 -17.21
N ALA A 211 17.22 19.21 -17.87
CA ALA A 211 15.87 19.02 -18.38
C ALA A 211 14.84 18.73 -17.27
N LEU A 212 15.28 18.37 -16.06
CA LEU A 212 14.40 18.17 -14.90
C LEU A 212 13.90 19.51 -14.37
N TYR A 213 14.74 20.55 -14.35
CA TYR A 213 14.32 21.88 -13.88
C TYR A 213 13.15 22.44 -14.72
N ASP A 214 13.17 22.22 -16.04
CA ASP A 214 12.10 22.61 -16.96
C ASP A 214 10.75 21.88 -16.77
N LEU A 215 10.72 20.75 -16.02
CA LEU A 215 9.49 19.99 -15.81
C LEU A 215 8.47 20.73 -14.92
N SER A 216 7.25 20.21 -14.87
CA SER A 216 6.24 20.70 -13.92
C SER A 216 6.61 20.34 -12.49
N PHE A 217 6.25 21.19 -11.52
CA PHE A 217 6.47 20.93 -10.09
C PHE A 217 5.92 19.56 -9.66
N SER A 218 4.70 19.21 -10.08
CA SER A 218 4.06 17.91 -9.82
C SER A 218 4.91 16.72 -10.30
N GLU A 219 5.42 16.77 -11.55
CA GLU A 219 6.27 15.71 -12.08
C GLU A 219 7.65 15.64 -11.39
N ASN A 220 8.23 16.78 -11.01
CA ASN A 220 9.46 16.79 -10.21
C ASN A 220 9.26 16.28 -8.79
N VAL A 221 8.09 16.48 -8.16
CA VAL A 221 7.77 15.89 -6.86
C VAL A 221 7.59 14.37 -6.97
N GLU A 222 7.00 13.86 -8.06
CA GLU A 222 6.99 12.41 -8.36
C GLU A 222 8.42 11.85 -8.51
N ILE A 223 9.29 12.55 -9.24
CA ILE A 223 10.71 12.15 -9.44
C ILE A 223 11.49 12.20 -8.12
N PHE A 224 11.34 13.27 -7.34
CA PHE A 224 11.99 13.47 -6.05
C PHE A 224 11.57 12.38 -5.03
N LEU A 225 10.29 12.03 -4.96
CA LEU A 225 9.82 10.86 -4.21
C LEU A 225 10.52 9.57 -4.68
N CYS A 226 10.64 9.37 -5.99
CA CYS A 226 11.29 8.19 -6.54
C CYS A 226 12.79 8.14 -6.19
N LEU A 227 13.51 9.26 -6.26
CA LEU A 227 14.93 9.33 -5.90
C LEU A 227 15.16 9.00 -4.41
N ASN A 228 14.32 9.53 -3.51
CA ASN A 228 14.38 9.16 -2.09
C ASN A 228 14.13 7.66 -1.87
N ALA A 229 13.10 7.10 -2.50
CA ALA A 229 12.84 5.65 -2.44
C ALA A 229 13.94 4.81 -3.12
N TYR A 230 14.65 5.34 -4.13
CA TYR A 230 15.83 4.72 -4.71
C TYR A 230 16.97 4.68 -3.70
N TYR A 231 17.28 5.82 -3.07
CA TYR A 231 18.34 5.94 -2.08
C TYR A 231 18.10 5.02 -0.88
N LYS A 232 16.89 5.00 -0.30
CA LYS A 232 16.48 4.09 0.79
C LYS A 232 16.88 2.62 0.57
N TYR A 233 16.84 2.13 -0.66
CA TYR A 233 17.16 0.75 -1.00
C TYR A 233 18.55 0.55 -1.62
N SER A 234 19.15 1.58 -2.22
CA SER A 234 20.45 1.51 -2.87
C SER A 234 21.61 1.92 -1.95
N ASN A 235 21.44 2.95 -1.14
CA ASN A 235 22.47 3.80 -0.53
C ASN A 235 23.48 4.34 -1.57
N ASP A 236 22.98 4.78 -2.73
CA ASP A 236 23.79 5.27 -3.84
C ASP A 236 24.07 6.77 -3.74
N ALA A 237 25.36 7.15 -3.70
CA ALA A 237 25.78 8.53 -3.50
C ALA A 237 25.39 9.46 -4.66
N ASP A 238 25.26 8.96 -5.90
CA ASP A 238 24.85 9.80 -7.03
C ASP A 238 23.33 10.10 -6.98
N ALA A 239 22.54 9.19 -6.39
CA ALA A 239 21.15 9.47 -6.04
C ALA A 239 21.04 10.47 -4.86
N GLU A 240 21.92 10.38 -3.86
CA GLU A 240 21.98 11.36 -2.75
C GLU A 240 22.30 12.77 -3.27
N ASN A 241 23.32 12.92 -4.11
CA ASN A 241 23.68 14.19 -4.75
C ASN A 241 22.51 14.80 -5.53
N LEU A 242 21.74 13.97 -6.25
CA LEU A 242 20.58 14.43 -7.03
C LEU A 242 19.35 14.75 -6.15
N ILE A 243 19.17 14.08 -5.00
CA ILE A 243 18.18 14.47 -3.97
C ILE A 243 18.52 15.86 -3.45
N ILE A 244 19.79 16.15 -3.18
CA ILE A 244 20.23 17.46 -2.68
C ILE A 244 19.95 18.57 -3.71
N ASP A 245 20.46 18.41 -4.93
CA ASP A 245 20.33 19.38 -6.04
C ASP A 245 18.85 19.64 -6.44
N LEU A 246 18.06 18.58 -6.64
CA LEU A 246 16.64 18.71 -6.99
C LEU A 246 15.79 19.20 -5.81
N GLY A 247 16.16 18.86 -4.58
CA GLY A 247 15.48 19.26 -3.35
C GLY A 247 15.55 20.76 -3.11
N ASP A 248 16.77 21.35 -3.13
CA ASP A 248 16.96 22.79 -2.95
C ASP A 248 16.32 23.60 -4.09
N TYR A 249 16.35 23.10 -5.34
CA TYR A 249 15.60 23.68 -6.45
C TYR A 249 14.08 23.67 -6.20
N LEU A 250 13.53 22.53 -5.75
CA LEU A 250 12.10 22.40 -5.47
C LEU A 250 11.64 23.29 -4.30
N ILE A 251 12.45 23.44 -3.24
CA ILE A 251 12.15 24.37 -2.14
C ILE A 251 12.10 25.81 -2.66
N THR A 252 13.10 26.23 -3.44
CA THR A 252 13.15 27.57 -4.04
C THR A 252 11.89 27.83 -4.88
N ARG A 253 11.56 26.90 -5.77
CA ARG A 253 10.37 26.97 -6.65
C ARG A 253 9.05 26.93 -5.87
N PHE A 254 8.99 26.23 -4.74
CA PHE A 254 7.83 26.20 -3.85
C PHE A 254 7.60 27.54 -3.16
N GLN A 255 8.67 28.25 -2.79
CA GLN A 255 8.59 29.60 -2.19
C GLN A 255 8.14 30.67 -3.20
N GLU A 256 8.39 30.48 -4.50
CA GLU A 256 7.98 31.41 -5.57
C GLU A 256 6.45 31.42 -5.84
N LYS A 257 5.70 30.40 -5.42
CA LYS A 257 4.26 30.28 -5.69
C LYS A 257 3.48 29.61 -4.57
N ASP A 258 2.34 30.19 -4.15
CA ASP A 258 1.36 29.47 -3.33
C ASP A 258 0.75 28.27 -4.08
N TYR A 259 1.31 27.08 -3.86
CA TYR A 259 0.80 25.82 -4.39
C TYR A 259 -0.42 25.28 -3.61
N PHE A 260 -0.70 25.76 -2.38
CA PHE A 260 -1.83 25.26 -1.57
C PHE A 260 -3.21 25.62 -2.16
N ILE A 261 -3.27 26.63 -3.03
CA ILE A 261 -4.49 27.05 -3.74
C ILE A 261 -4.81 26.09 -4.91
N ASP A 262 -3.80 25.73 -5.71
CA ASP A 262 -3.98 24.99 -6.99
C ASP A 262 -3.70 23.49 -6.88
N SER A 263 -2.74 23.10 -6.04
CA SER A 263 -1.91 21.89 -6.13
C SER A 263 -1.68 21.27 -4.74
N LEU A 264 -2.76 21.15 -3.95
CA LEU A 264 -2.69 20.65 -2.58
C LEU A 264 -2.27 19.16 -2.49
N ASP A 265 -2.51 18.35 -3.54
CA ASP A 265 -1.89 17.01 -3.68
C ASP A 265 -0.36 17.12 -3.68
N ASP A 266 0.19 18.03 -4.52
CA ASP A 266 1.63 18.22 -4.70
C ASP A 266 2.28 18.76 -3.42
N CYS A 267 1.64 19.70 -2.70
CA CYS A 267 2.15 20.22 -1.42
C CYS A 267 2.34 19.10 -0.39
N ALA A 268 1.31 18.28 -0.19
CA ALA A 268 1.35 17.19 0.79
C ALA A 268 2.35 16.10 0.37
N LEU A 269 2.46 15.81 -0.93
CA LEU A 269 3.42 14.85 -1.45
C LEU A 269 4.87 15.34 -1.35
N PHE A 270 5.11 16.63 -1.58
CA PHE A 270 6.43 17.25 -1.44
C PHE A 270 6.90 17.24 0.03
N SER A 271 6.01 17.59 0.96
CA SER A 271 6.23 17.42 2.40
C SER A 271 6.66 15.98 2.76
N ILE A 272 5.94 14.96 2.26
CA ILE A 272 6.27 13.56 2.49
C ILE A 272 7.67 13.20 1.94
N ALA A 273 7.99 13.66 0.73
CA ALA A 273 9.30 13.41 0.11
C ALA A 273 10.45 14.13 0.84
N LEU A 274 10.21 15.35 1.36
CA LEU A 274 11.16 16.10 2.18
C LEU A 274 11.44 15.42 3.53
N MET A 275 10.47 14.72 4.13
CA MET A 275 10.71 13.94 5.35
C MET A 275 11.67 12.77 5.11
N ASP A 276 11.51 12.03 4.01
CA ASP A 276 12.47 10.98 3.65
C ASP A 276 13.83 11.58 3.27
N ALA A 277 13.87 12.68 2.50
CA ALA A 277 15.11 13.39 2.18
C ALA A 277 15.86 13.88 3.43
N TYR A 278 15.14 14.33 4.46
CA TYR A 278 15.71 14.70 5.75
C TYR A 278 16.26 13.48 6.52
N LYS A 279 15.56 12.33 6.53
CA LYS A 279 16.09 11.07 7.12
C LYS A 279 17.37 10.62 6.44
N HIS A 280 17.51 10.89 5.13
CA HIS A 280 18.67 10.49 4.33
C HIS A 280 19.88 11.41 4.50
N THR A 281 19.66 12.73 4.44
CA THR A 281 20.73 13.75 4.36
C THR A 281 20.99 14.50 5.68
N GLY A 282 19.99 14.57 6.56
CA GLY A 282 20.00 15.45 7.74
C GLY A 282 19.94 16.96 7.43
N MET A 283 19.60 17.36 6.19
CA MET A 283 19.58 18.77 5.79
C MET A 283 18.46 19.57 6.47
N ILE A 284 18.84 20.61 7.20
CA ILE A 284 17.91 21.45 7.99
C ILE A 284 16.91 22.18 7.07
N SER A 285 17.31 22.60 5.86
CA SER A 285 16.41 23.20 4.86
C SER A 285 15.21 22.29 4.53
N PHE A 286 15.44 20.98 4.45
CA PHE A 286 14.37 20.00 4.19
C PHE A 286 13.44 19.86 5.39
N LYS A 287 13.99 19.91 6.62
CA LYS A 287 13.19 19.91 7.85
C LYS A 287 12.32 21.16 7.97
N ASP A 288 12.93 22.34 7.90
CA ASP A 288 12.22 23.61 8.05
C ASP A 288 11.08 23.72 7.02
N CYS A 289 11.32 23.29 5.77
CA CYS A 289 10.31 23.28 4.73
C CYS A 289 9.20 22.23 4.95
N TYR A 290 9.51 20.98 5.37
CA TYR A 290 8.43 20.03 5.68
C TYR A 290 7.61 20.47 6.90
N SER A 291 8.24 21.03 7.92
CA SER A 291 7.54 21.56 9.09
C SER A 291 6.63 22.73 8.70
N GLU A 292 7.11 23.71 7.93
CA GLU A 292 6.27 24.82 7.42
C GLU A 292 5.06 24.30 6.63
N ILE A 293 5.27 23.34 5.72
CA ILE A 293 4.17 22.77 4.93
C ILE A 293 3.15 22.08 5.83
N ASN A 294 3.56 21.27 6.81
CA ASN A 294 2.60 20.57 7.67
C ASN A 294 1.87 21.51 8.64
N GLU A 295 2.54 22.50 9.23
CA GLU A 295 1.84 23.54 10.00
C GLU A 295 0.83 24.29 9.12
N ARG A 296 1.18 24.59 7.86
CA ARG A 296 0.24 25.18 6.90
C ARG A 296 -0.95 24.25 6.62
N LEU A 297 -0.73 22.96 6.38
CA LEU A 297 -1.80 21.97 6.23
C LEU A 297 -2.70 21.94 7.49
N ILE A 298 -2.12 21.90 8.69
CA ILE A 298 -2.85 21.92 9.97
C ILE A 298 -3.77 23.15 10.05
N THR A 299 -3.31 24.35 9.68
CA THR A 299 -4.17 25.56 9.66
C THR A 299 -5.34 25.50 8.67
N MET A 300 -5.30 24.61 7.66
CA MET A 300 -6.41 24.40 6.73
C MET A 300 -7.50 23.48 7.28
N TYR A 301 -7.27 22.78 8.40
CA TYR A 301 -8.25 21.87 8.99
C TYR A 301 -9.39 22.61 9.71
N ASN A 302 -10.64 22.26 9.37
CA ASN A 302 -11.81 22.73 10.10
C ASN A 302 -12.34 21.61 11.02
N SER A 303 -12.21 21.84 12.33
CA SER A 303 -12.57 20.89 13.40
C SER A 303 -14.06 20.60 13.51
N GLU A 304 -14.93 21.58 13.27
CA GLU A 304 -16.39 21.38 13.26
C GLU A 304 -16.78 20.39 12.15
N LYS A 305 -16.25 20.60 10.93
CA LYS A 305 -16.62 19.84 9.74
C LYS A 305 -15.80 18.57 9.55
N ASN A 306 -14.71 18.42 10.31
CA ASN A 306 -13.78 17.30 10.25
C ASN A 306 -13.16 17.10 8.86
N ILE A 307 -12.79 18.21 8.19
CA ILE A 307 -12.17 18.20 6.86
C ILE A 307 -11.26 19.43 6.68
N PHE A 308 -10.22 19.31 5.86
CA PHE A 308 -9.45 20.45 5.40
C PHE A 308 -10.22 21.28 4.36
N MET A 309 -10.04 22.59 4.37
CA MET A 309 -10.87 23.55 3.64
C MET A 309 -10.05 24.31 2.60
N LYS A 310 -10.29 24.03 1.30
CA LYS A 310 -9.64 24.78 0.21
C LYS A 310 -10.11 26.23 0.11
N LEU A 311 -9.16 27.11 -0.17
CA LEU A 311 -9.38 28.49 -0.59
C LEU A 311 -10.00 28.50 -2.00
N SER A 312 -11.33 28.60 -2.09
CA SER A 312 -12.05 28.62 -3.37
C SER A 312 -13.50 29.07 -3.21
N ASP A 313 -13.94 30.06 -3.99
CA ASP A 313 -15.31 30.58 -3.98
C ASP A 313 -16.35 29.67 -4.66
N LYS A 314 -15.88 28.57 -5.26
CA LYS A 314 -16.74 27.56 -5.89
C LYS A 314 -17.71 26.97 -4.86
N LYS A 315 -19.00 27.01 -5.19
CA LYS A 315 -20.12 26.46 -4.38
C LYS A 315 -19.97 24.96 -4.10
N GLU A 316 -19.25 24.26 -4.98
CA GLU A 316 -18.83 22.88 -4.81
C GLU A 316 -17.30 22.80 -4.90
N VAL A 317 -16.67 22.23 -3.88
CA VAL A 317 -15.22 22.00 -3.81
C VAL A 317 -14.98 20.52 -4.08
N LYS A 318 -14.01 20.21 -4.95
CA LYS A 318 -13.65 18.83 -5.28
C LYS A 318 -12.34 18.46 -4.59
N TYR A 319 -12.36 17.32 -3.92
CA TYR A 319 -11.22 16.74 -3.24
C TYR A 319 -10.75 15.52 -4.03
N SER A 320 -9.48 15.52 -4.42
CA SER A 320 -8.86 14.39 -5.16
C SER A 320 -8.66 13.23 -4.18
N SER A 321 -8.88 11.98 -4.60
CA SER A 321 -8.52 10.85 -3.73
C SER A 321 -7.03 10.75 -3.43
N THR A 322 -6.19 11.37 -4.27
CA THR A 322 -4.74 11.41 -4.10
C THR A 322 -4.39 12.48 -3.06
N GLU A 323 -4.88 13.70 -3.24
CA GLU A 323 -4.86 14.76 -2.22
C GLU A 323 -5.35 14.33 -0.82
N VAL A 324 -6.52 13.68 -0.71
CA VAL A 324 -7.04 13.23 0.60
C VAL A 324 -6.14 12.17 1.24
N ASN A 325 -5.49 11.32 0.42
CA ASN A 325 -4.55 10.32 0.88
C ASN A 325 -3.22 10.94 1.31
N SER A 326 -2.62 11.77 0.45
CA SER A 326 -1.36 12.47 0.72
C SER A 326 -1.48 13.43 1.89
N TYR A 327 -2.59 14.17 2.02
CA TYR A 327 -2.84 15.04 3.18
C TYR A 327 -2.87 14.24 4.49
N LEU A 328 -3.63 13.13 4.53
CA LEU A 328 -3.72 12.29 5.73
C LEU A 328 -2.38 11.63 6.07
N LEU A 329 -1.66 11.15 5.06
CA LEU A 329 -0.37 10.48 5.21
C LEU A 329 0.74 11.47 5.63
N SER A 330 0.73 12.70 5.11
CA SER A 330 1.65 13.77 5.52
C SER A 330 1.49 14.07 7.00
N LEU A 331 0.26 14.20 7.50
CA LEU A 331 0.02 14.43 8.93
C LEU A 331 0.36 13.20 9.79
N LEU A 332 0.13 11.97 9.32
CA LEU A 332 0.56 10.75 10.02
C LEU A 332 2.09 10.69 10.17
N LEU A 333 2.83 10.94 9.09
CA LEU A 333 4.30 10.91 9.10
C LEU A 333 4.90 12.07 9.88
N TYR A 334 4.35 13.28 9.75
CA TYR A 334 4.74 14.44 10.58
C TYR A 334 4.49 14.18 12.07
N SER A 335 3.42 13.44 12.40
CA SER A 335 3.08 13.10 13.78
C SER A 335 4.06 12.14 14.45
N ASP A 336 4.72 11.28 13.68
CA ASP A 336 5.73 10.31 14.14
C ASP A 336 7.13 10.95 14.14
N MET A 337 7.45 11.75 13.11
CA MET A 337 8.76 12.42 12.93
C MET A 337 9.06 13.53 13.95
N ASP A 338 8.05 14.29 14.38
CA ASP A 338 8.20 15.47 15.24
C ASP A 338 7.47 15.31 16.60
N ASP A 339 7.26 14.06 17.07
CA ASP A 339 6.63 13.70 18.37
C ASP A 339 5.19 14.27 18.58
N LYS A 340 4.47 14.59 17.52
CA LYS A 340 3.17 15.31 17.54
C LYS A 340 1.92 14.43 17.72
N GLU A 341 2.08 13.16 18.15
CA GLU A 341 0.98 12.18 18.31
C GLU A 341 -0.29 12.73 18.97
N ILE A 342 -0.13 13.40 20.11
CA ILE A 342 -1.24 13.86 20.95
C ILE A 342 -1.99 15.03 20.31
N GLU A 343 -1.26 15.94 19.66
CA GLU A 343 -1.80 17.11 18.95
C GLU A 343 -2.64 16.67 17.74
N LEU A 344 -2.05 15.84 16.87
CA LEU A 344 -2.61 15.52 15.56
C LEU A 344 -3.64 14.39 15.59
N LYS A 345 -3.72 13.60 16.68
CA LYS A 345 -4.72 12.52 16.86
C LYS A 345 -6.16 12.98 16.58
N SER A 346 -6.52 14.19 16.99
CA SER A 346 -7.87 14.74 16.77
C SER A 346 -8.14 15.02 15.27
N ILE A 347 -7.19 15.65 14.60
CA ILE A 347 -7.22 16.02 13.17
C ILE A 347 -7.25 14.76 12.30
N ILE A 348 -6.30 13.86 12.52
CA ILE A 348 -6.11 12.60 11.79
C ILE A 348 -7.35 11.70 11.95
N SER A 349 -7.83 11.48 13.19
CA SER A 349 -9.06 10.70 13.40
C SER A 349 -10.31 11.38 12.83
N GLY A 350 -10.37 12.71 12.78
CA GLY A 350 -11.48 13.45 12.18
C GLY A 350 -11.54 13.27 10.66
N ILE A 351 -10.42 13.51 9.97
CA ILE A 351 -10.31 13.38 8.51
C ILE A 351 -10.53 11.93 8.07
N TYR A 352 -9.94 10.96 8.77
CA TYR A 352 -10.13 9.54 8.51
C TYR A 352 -11.62 9.16 8.61
N ARG A 353 -12.27 9.46 9.75
CA ARG A 353 -13.71 9.18 9.92
C ARG A 353 -14.57 9.92 8.89
N LYS A 354 -14.25 11.17 8.54
CA LYS A 354 -15.02 11.94 7.54
C LYS A 354 -14.89 11.33 6.14
N CYS A 355 -13.67 11.19 5.62
CA CYS A 355 -13.46 10.87 4.20
C CYS A 355 -13.46 9.36 3.92
N PHE A 356 -12.67 8.59 4.68
CA PHE A 356 -12.44 7.16 4.43
C PHE A 356 -13.60 6.29 4.93
N VAL A 357 -14.21 6.65 6.07
CA VAL A 357 -15.33 5.90 6.66
C VAL A 357 -16.69 6.42 6.20
N ASN A 358 -17.02 7.69 6.47
CA ASN A 358 -18.42 8.13 6.43
C ASN A 358 -18.94 8.62 5.07
N ASN A 359 -18.08 9.06 4.14
CA ASN A 359 -18.50 9.75 2.90
C ASN A 359 -18.06 9.06 1.60
N GLY A 360 -17.64 7.79 1.66
CA GLY A 360 -17.44 6.95 0.48
C GLY A 360 -16.29 7.39 -0.43
N LEU A 361 -15.12 7.73 0.14
CA LEU A 361 -13.87 7.84 -0.62
C LEU A 361 -13.50 6.50 -1.27
N LEU A 362 -13.81 5.42 -0.56
CA LEU A 362 -13.62 4.03 -0.94
C LEU A 362 -14.98 3.39 -1.28
N THR A 363 -14.98 2.45 -2.22
CA THR A 363 -16.17 1.68 -2.63
C THR A 363 -16.59 0.61 -1.64
N SER A 364 -15.61 -0.07 -1.07
CA SER A 364 -15.77 -1.14 -0.08
C SER A 364 -14.45 -1.32 0.67
N TRP A 365 -14.47 -2.10 1.74
CA TRP A 365 -13.32 -2.41 2.59
C TRP A 365 -13.15 -3.94 2.69
N PRO A 366 -11.92 -4.49 2.60
CA PRO A 366 -11.69 -5.92 2.81
C PRO A 366 -12.35 -6.42 4.10
N ASP A 367 -12.82 -7.67 4.11
CA ASP A 367 -13.23 -8.30 5.37
C ASP A 367 -12.02 -8.41 6.30
N ALA A 368 -12.19 -8.26 7.61
CA ALA A 368 -11.10 -8.44 8.57
C ALA A 368 -10.75 -9.93 8.71
N PRO A 369 -9.51 -10.29 9.09
CA PRO A 369 -9.12 -11.68 9.25
C PRO A 369 -9.96 -12.41 10.31
N THR A 370 -10.32 -13.66 10.06
CA THR A 370 -11.12 -14.48 10.98
C THR A 370 -10.28 -15.02 12.15
N LEU A 371 -10.92 -15.65 13.14
CA LEU A 371 -10.24 -16.13 14.36
C LEU A 371 -9.34 -17.37 14.11
N ASP A 372 -9.50 -18.01 12.96
CA ASP A 372 -8.67 -19.10 12.44
C ASP A 372 -7.53 -18.60 11.53
N GLU A 373 -7.58 -17.35 11.06
CA GLU A 373 -6.52 -16.75 10.25
C GLU A 373 -5.40 -16.16 11.13
N ILE A 374 -4.17 -16.62 10.92
CA ILE A 374 -2.97 -16.20 11.67
C ILE A 374 -2.74 -14.68 11.66
N GLU A 375 -3.19 -13.97 10.62
CA GLU A 375 -3.03 -12.52 10.48
C GLU A 375 -3.79 -11.74 11.56
N ARG A 376 -4.76 -12.38 12.21
CA ARG A 376 -5.51 -11.82 13.33
C ARG A 376 -4.68 -11.73 14.62
N TYR A 377 -3.45 -12.24 14.62
CA TYR A 377 -2.60 -12.40 15.80
C TYR A 377 -1.18 -11.88 15.55
N ARG A 378 -0.66 -11.09 16.49
CA ARG A 378 0.77 -10.76 16.56
C ARG A 378 1.61 -12.03 16.59
N ASN A 379 2.82 -11.95 16.07
CA ASN A 379 3.75 -13.08 15.97
C ASN A 379 3.17 -14.30 15.19
N LEU A 380 2.05 -14.11 14.45
CA LEU A 380 1.27 -15.15 13.77
C LEU A 380 0.86 -16.31 14.71
N SER A 381 0.69 -16.01 16.01
CA SER A 381 0.80 -17.01 17.06
C SER A 381 -0.44 -17.88 17.29
N LEU A 382 -1.63 -17.42 16.87
CA LEU A 382 -2.96 -17.95 17.22
C LEU A 382 -3.27 -17.98 18.74
N ARG A 383 -2.58 -17.17 19.55
CA ARG A 383 -2.84 -17.03 21.00
C ARG A 383 -3.74 -15.84 21.29
N ALA A 384 -4.68 -15.99 22.23
CA ALA A 384 -5.60 -14.91 22.60
C ALA A 384 -4.89 -13.62 23.02
N ASP A 385 -3.75 -13.71 23.73
CA ASP A 385 -2.97 -12.55 24.19
C ASP A 385 -2.31 -11.76 23.04
N ASP A 386 -2.02 -12.43 21.92
CA ASP A 386 -1.48 -11.82 20.71
C ASP A 386 -2.58 -11.24 19.79
N MET A 387 -3.87 -11.48 20.07
CA MET A 387 -4.98 -11.13 19.17
C MET A 387 -5.09 -9.61 18.95
N LEU A 388 -5.46 -9.24 17.72
CA LEU A 388 -5.76 -7.87 17.32
C LEU A 388 -7.28 -7.66 17.22
N ASP A 389 -7.77 -6.49 17.65
CA ASP A 389 -9.16 -6.09 17.51
C ASP A 389 -9.56 -5.88 16.04
N GLU A 390 -10.85 -6.03 15.71
CA GLU A 390 -11.31 -5.85 14.33
C GLU A 390 -11.09 -4.39 13.85
N THR A 391 -11.08 -3.43 14.78
CA THR A 391 -10.80 -2.01 14.49
C THR A 391 -9.38 -1.74 14.03
N TYR A 392 -8.44 -2.68 14.17
CA TYR A 392 -7.13 -2.59 13.54
C TYR A 392 -7.20 -2.84 12.01
N PHE A 393 -8.22 -3.56 11.53
CA PHE A 393 -8.35 -3.96 10.12
C PHE A 393 -9.45 -3.17 9.38
N ARG A 394 -10.57 -2.85 10.03
CA ARG A 394 -11.70 -2.07 9.46
C ARG A 394 -12.63 -1.49 10.52
N MET A 395 -13.39 -0.45 10.17
CA MET A 395 -14.61 -0.11 10.91
C MET A 395 -15.77 -1.06 10.53
N PRO A 396 -16.52 -1.65 11.49
CA PRO A 396 -17.59 -2.61 11.18
C PRO A 396 -18.72 -2.12 10.26
N VAL A 397 -18.97 -0.81 10.23
CA VAL A 397 -20.03 -0.16 9.43
C VAL A 397 -19.76 -0.13 7.92
N LEU A 398 -18.56 -0.54 7.48
CA LEU A 398 -18.12 -0.41 6.10
C LEU A 398 -18.52 -1.61 5.23
N PRO A 399 -19.11 -1.41 4.04
CA PRO A 399 -19.46 -2.51 3.15
C PRO A 399 -18.21 -3.22 2.65
N THR A 400 -18.26 -4.54 2.50
CA THR A 400 -17.12 -5.35 2.05
C THR A 400 -17.30 -5.82 0.60
N PRO A 401 -16.25 -6.30 -0.09
CA PRO A 401 -16.38 -6.87 -1.43
C PRO A 401 -17.43 -7.98 -1.51
N LYS A 402 -17.54 -8.81 -0.46
CA LYS A 402 -18.58 -9.84 -0.34
C LYS A 402 -19.98 -9.24 -0.21
N SER A 403 -20.16 -8.17 0.58
CA SER A 403 -21.48 -7.57 0.82
C SER A 403 -21.95 -6.58 -0.26
N SER A 404 -21.03 -6.07 -1.08
CA SER A 404 -21.30 -5.05 -2.10
C SER A 404 -21.18 -5.55 -3.55
N GLY A 405 -20.44 -6.63 -3.78
CA GLY A 405 -20.05 -7.07 -5.12
C GLY A 405 -19.04 -6.14 -5.82
N ILE A 406 -18.43 -5.19 -5.12
CA ILE A 406 -17.52 -4.18 -5.68
C ILE A 406 -16.14 -4.32 -5.00
N ALA A 407 -15.06 -4.30 -5.80
CA ALA A 407 -13.69 -4.33 -5.27
C ALA A 407 -13.36 -3.10 -4.40
N PRO A 408 -12.46 -3.24 -3.42
CA PRO A 408 -12.10 -2.15 -2.52
C PRO A 408 -11.13 -1.20 -3.24
N ILE A 409 -11.66 -0.10 -3.78
CA ILE A 409 -10.92 0.87 -4.60
C ILE A 409 -11.16 2.31 -4.12
N PHE A 410 -10.19 3.18 -4.34
CA PHE A 410 -10.36 4.62 -4.28
C PHE A 410 -11.20 5.12 -5.46
N LEU A 411 -12.27 5.85 -5.17
CA LEU A 411 -12.99 6.64 -6.17
C LEU A 411 -12.17 7.85 -6.61
N LYS A 412 -12.53 8.48 -7.74
CA LYS A 412 -11.69 9.55 -8.31
C LYS A 412 -11.60 10.78 -7.39
N ASN A 413 -12.76 11.25 -6.92
CA ASN A 413 -12.92 12.47 -6.13
C ASN A 413 -14.05 12.31 -5.10
N LEU A 414 -13.99 13.11 -4.03
CA LEU A 414 -15.17 13.56 -3.27
C LEU A 414 -15.58 14.98 -3.72
N THR A 415 -16.84 15.35 -3.50
CA THR A 415 -17.38 16.70 -3.77
C THR A 415 -18.08 17.24 -2.53
N TYR A 416 -17.63 18.39 -2.03
CA TYR A 416 -18.21 19.08 -0.87
C TYR A 416 -19.07 20.25 -1.34
N SER A 417 -20.34 20.25 -0.97
CA SER A 417 -21.28 21.33 -1.31
C SER A 417 -21.36 22.36 -0.18
N LYS A 418 -20.71 23.52 -0.36
CA LYS A 418 -20.70 24.62 0.64
C LYS A 418 -22.11 25.06 1.05
N LYS A 419 -23.10 24.96 0.16
CA LYS A 419 -24.52 25.29 0.44
C LYS A 419 -25.23 24.25 1.33
N LYS A 420 -24.82 22.98 1.29
CA LYS A 420 -25.50 21.87 1.99
C LYS A 420 -24.73 21.38 3.23
N ASP A 421 -23.47 21.76 3.36
CA ASP A 421 -22.48 21.20 4.31
C ASP A 421 -22.29 19.67 4.21
N VAL A 422 -22.60 19.11 3.04
CA VAL A 422 -22.54 17.68 2.76
C VAL A 422 -21.40 17.38 1.78
N LEU A 423 -20.68 16.31 2.07
CA LEU A 423 -19.66 15.69 1.24
C LEU A 423 -20.29 14.50 0.51
N SER A 424 -19.99 14.31 -0.77
CA SER A 424 -20.55 13.22 -1.58
C SER A 424 -19.49 12.56 -2.45
N SER A 425 -19.66 11.27 -2.73
CA SER A 425 -18.78 10.48 -3.59
C SER A 425 -19.06 10.73 -5.08
N SER A 426 -18.03 10.49 -5.91
CA SER A 426 -18.16 10.50 -7.37
C SER A 426 -18.69 9.17 -7.90
N LYS A 427 -19.06 9.11 -9.21
CA LYS A 427 -19.52 7.86 -9.83
C LYS A 427 -18.47 6.75 -9.67
N VAL A 428 -18.92 5.57 -9.25
CA VAL A 428 -18.11 4.35 -9.17
C VAL A 428 -17.44 4.04 -10.51
N SER A 429 -16.11 4.05 -10.50
CA SER A 429 -15.23 3.75 -11.62
C SER A 429 -13.83 3.50 -11.07
N PHE A 430 -13.16 2.46 -11.56
CA PHE A 430 -11.74 2.24 -11.30
C PHE A 430 -10.89 3.19 -12.15
N ASP A 431 -9.79 3.64 -11.56
CA ASP A 431 -8.78 4.52 -12.17
C ASP A 431 -7.43 4.05 -11.63
N SER A 432 -6.71 3.24 -12.41
CA SER A 432 -5.58 2.47 -11.89
C SER A 432 -4.43 3.36 -11.44
N SER A 433 -4.15 4.44 -12.16
CA SER A 433 -3.18 5.48 -11.76
C SER A 433 -3.36 5.93 -10.30
N LYS A 434 -4.53 6.49 -9.97
CA LYS A 434 -4.88 6.95 -8.62
C LYS A 434 -4.88 5.84 -7.58
N ASN A 435 -5.25 4.61 -7.96
CA ASN A 435 -5.34 3.49 -7.04
C ASN A 435 -3.96 2.91 -6.71
N MET A 436 -3.15 2.59 -7.73
CA MET A 436 -1.79 2.07 -7.54
C MET A 436 -0.90 3.10 -6.83
N PHE A 437 -1.03 4.39 -7.15
CA PHE A 437 -0.30 5.44 -6.44
C PHE A 437 -0.71 5.55 -4.96
N ASN A 438 -2.01 5.62 -4.65
CA ASN A 438 -2.47 5.68 -3.26
C ASN A 438 -2.08 4.43 -2.45
N PHE A 439 -2.25 3.23 -3.01
CA PHE A 439 -1.90 1.98 -2.33
C PHE A 439 -0.38 1.84 -2.18
N TYR A 440 0.42 2.27 -3.16
CA TYR A 440 1.89 2.27 -3.04
C TYR A 440 2.34 3.18 -1.90
N LEU A 441 1.85 4.43 -1.82
CA LEU A 441 2.18 5.33 -0.73
C LEU A 441 1.83 4.72 0.64
N LEU A 442 0.62 4.18 0.79
CA LEU A 442 0.20 3.56 2.06
C LEU A 442 1.01 2.30 2.40
N ILE A 443 1.42 1.49 1.41
CA ILE A 443 2.28 0.32 1.65
C ILE A 443 3.71 0.77 2.01
N TYR A 444 4.36 1.57 1.16
CA TYR A 444 5.76 2.01 1.33
C TYR A 444 5.99 2.73 2.67
N PHE A 445 5.04 3.57 3.11
CA PHE A 445 5.16 4.33 4.36
C PHE A 445 4.62 3.63 5.61
N LEU A 446 3.62 2.73 5.52
CA LEU A 446 3.01 2.10 6.71
C LEU A 446 3.40 0.63 6.92
N LYS A 447 4.09 -0.02 5.97
CA LYS A 447 4.57 -1.41 6.09
C LYS A 447 5.35 -1.65 7.37
N ASP A 448 6.28 -0.77 7.71
CA ASP A 448 7.18 -0.97 8.83
C ASP A 448 6.48 -0.74 10.19
N ASN A 449 5.47 0.14 10.24
CA ASN A 449 4.54 0.23 11.36
C ASN A 449 3.69 -1.04 11.52
N ALA A 450 3.22 -1.64 10.41
CA ALA A 450 2.52 -2.92 10.47
C ALA A 450 3.44 -4.06 10.98
N LYS A 451 4.70 -4.13 10.54
CA LYS A 451 5.70 -5.08 11.09
C LYS A 451 5.92 -4.89 12.59
N LYS A 452 6.05 -3.64 13.05
CA LYS A 452 6.22 -3.25 14.46
C LYS A 452 5.03 -3.74 15.30
N VAL A 453 3.79 -3.52 14.87
CA VAL A 453 2.58 -4.02 15.55
C VAL A 453 2.48 -5.55 15.52
N MET A 454 2.84 -6.19 14.40
CA MET A 454 2.81 -7.64 14.25
C MET A 454 3.95 -8.38 14.97
N GLY A 455 4.92 -7.67 15.57
CA GLY A 455 6.07 -8.27 16.27
C GLY A 455 7.16 -8.82 15.34
N PHE A 456 7.12 -8.51 14.05
CA PHE A 456 8.08 -9.01 13.04
C PHE A 456 9.46 -8.38 13.18
N MET A 457 9.53 -7.15 13.71
CA MET A 457 10.80 -6.53 14.10
C MET A 457 11.23 -7.02 15.48
N THR A 458 12.15 -8.00 15.50
CA THR A 458 12.96 -8.24 16.72
C THR A 458 13.72 -6.96 17.09
N LYS A 459 13.89 -6.68 18.39
CA LYS A 459 14.62 -5.49 18.86
C LYS A 459 16.06 -5.51 18.33
N THR A 460 16.34 -4.72 17.30
CA THR A 460 17.70 -4.38 16.91
C THR A 460 18.39 -3.62 18.05
N PRO A 461 19.64 -3.94 18.38
CA PRO A 461 20.40 -3.14 19.34
C PRO A 461 20.75 -1.80 18.71
N SER A 462 20.16 -0.72 19.24
CA SER A 462 20.43 0.68 18.93
C SER A 462 20.40 1.08 17.45
N GLU A 463 19.37 1.84 17.07
CA GLU A 463 19.60 2.95 16.15
C GLU A 463 20.76 3.79 16.69
N ASN A 464 21.81 3.97 15.89
CA ASN A 464 22.89 4.87 16.25
C ASN A 464 22.36 6.30 16.21
N LYS A 465 21.98 6.85 17.37
CA LYS A 465 21.80 8.29 17.53
C LYS A 465 23.12 8.97 17.14
N ILE A 466 23.13 9.59 15.96
CA ILE A 466 24.26 10.39 15.48
C ILE A 466 24.29 11.69 16.29
N ILE A 467 24.80 11.59 17.52
CA ILE A 467 25.15 12.74 18.35
C ILE A 467 26.45 13.32 17.75
N ARG A 468 26.30 14.15 16.72
CA ARG A 468 27.35 15.10 16.33
C ARG A 468 27.47 16.13 17.45
N SER A 469 28.36 15.85 18.41
CA SER A 469 28.77 16.80 19.43
C SER A 469 29.56 17.93 18.77
N ASN A 470 28.87 19.02 18.43
CA ASN A 470 29.52 20.28 18.12
C ASN A 470 30.17 20.81 19.41
N ASP A 471 31.49 20.74 19.49
CA ASP A 471 32.25 21.74 20.23
C ASP A 471 33.61 21.93 19.58
N SER A 472 34.03 23.18 19.46
CA SER A 472 35.26 23.56 18.74
C SER A 472 36.40 23.84 19.71
N ASN A 473 37.60 23.28 19.47
CA ASN A 473 38.86 24.04 19.51
C ASN A 473 40.11 23.24 19.08
N TYR A 474 40.86 23.85 18.15
CA TYR A 474 42.32 23.93 17.97
C TYR A 474 43.31 22.75 18.15
N GLU A 475 44.25 22.73 17.20
CA GLU A 475 45.68 22.31 17.26
C GLU A 475 46.07 20.84 17.48
N SER A 476 46.25 20.18 16.33
CA SER A 476 47.49 19.48 15.91
C SER A 476 48.45 18.87 16.94
N GLU A 477 48.73 17.57 16.76
CA GLU A 477 50.11 17.12 16.63
C GLU A 477 50.23 15.96 15.62
N LYS A 478 51.42 15.74 15.05
CA LYS A 478 51.73 14.61 14.15
C LYS A 478 52.46 13.53 14.92
N LEU A 479 52.23 12.24 14.59
CA LEU A 479 53.34 11.32 14.30
C LEU A 479 52.89 10.05 13.56
N ASN A 480 53.82 9.50 12.78
CA ASN A 480 53.60 8.41 11.83
C ASN A 480 53.54 7.04 12.51
N ILE A 481 52.86 6.08 11.88
CA ILE A 481 53.24 4.65 11.95
C ILE A 481 53.47 4.18 10.51
N THR A 482 54.59 3.50 10.28
CA THR A 482 55.06 3.09 8.95
C THR A 482 54.67 1.65 8.61
N ASN A 483 54.34 1.41 7.34
CA ASN A 483 54.22 0.07 6.78
C ASN A 483 55.53 -0.73 6.92
N THR A 484 55.44 -2.02 7.27
CA THR A 484 56.01 -3.08 6.42
C THR A 484 55.28 -4.41 6.67
N ALA A 485 55.18 -5.24 5.64
CA ALA A 485 54.70 -6.63 5.72
C ALA A 485 55.88 -7.61 5.60
N ILE A 486 55.63 -8.90 5.86
CA ILE A 486 56.28 -10.15 5.39
C ILE A 486 55.89 -11.25 6.41
N GLU A 487 55.06 -12.24 6.04
CA GLU A 487 55.45 -13.53 5.41
C GLU A 487 56.48 -14.31 6.26
N ASN A 488 56.35 -15.59 6.62
CA ASN A 488 55.85 -16.70 5.79
C ASN A 488 55.75 -18.05 6.56
N THR A 489 55.17 -19.05 5.88
CA THR A 489 55.47 -20.51 5.93
C THR A 489 55.16 -21.42 7.16
N ASN A 490 54.45 -22.51 6.82
CA ASN A 490 54.72 -23.93 7.14
C ASN A 490 54.21 -24.63 8.43
N SER A 491 53.11 -25.38 8.23
CA SER A 491 53.11 -26.86 8.08
C SER A 491 52.40 -27.75 9.12
N ASN A 492 51.56 -28.64 8.56
CA ASN A 492 51.01 -29.92 8.99
C ASN A 492 51.34 -30.47 10.40
N SER A 493 50.29 -30.85 11.13
CA SER A 493 50.00 -32.30 11.33
C SER A 493 48.60 -32.56 11.89
N ASP A 494 47.85 -33.49 11.31
CA ASP A 494 46.71 -34.13 11.97
C ASP A 494 47.18 -34.98 13.17
N LYS A 495 46.37 -35.03 14.24
CA LYS A 495 46.22 -36.24 15.06
C LYS A 495 45.01 -36.21 16.00
N THR A 496 44.05 -37.08 15.70
CA THR A 496 42.95 -37.44 16.59
C THR A 496 43.45 -38.31 17.75
N ILE A 497 43.05 -38.01 18.98
CA ILE A 497 43.03 -38.97 20.10
C ILE A 497 41.71 -38.82 20.85
N THR A 498 41.02 -39.94 21.03
CA THR A 498 39.87 -40.09 21.94
C THR A 498 40.31 -40.80 23.22
N ALA A 499 39.70 -40.45 24.36
CA ALA A 499 39.76 -41.22 25.60
C ALA A 499 38.50 -40.93 26.43
N GLU A 500 37.94 -41.96 27.07
CA GLU A 500 36.65 -41.91 27.76
C GLU A 500 36.77 -42.10 29.29
N ILE A 501 35.78 -41.53 30.00
CA ILE A 501 35.13 -42.04 31.21
C ILE A 501 36.00 -42.63 32.34
N MET A 502 35.92 -42.00 33.51
CA MET A 502 35.72 -42.71 34.79
C MET A 502 34.69 -41.99 35.66
N SER A 503 33.98 -42.73 36.51
CA SER A 503 32.86 -42.26 37.33
C SER A 503 32.98 -42.76 38.77
N GLU A 504 32.38 -42.07 39.76
CA GLU A 504 31.73 -42.73 40.92
C GLU A 504 30.85 -41.80 41.81
N LYS A 505 29.59 -42.23 42.01
CA LYS A 505 28.77 -42.33 43.25
C LYS A 505 28.61 -41.17 44.28
N ASN A 506 27.36 -40.67 44.35
CA ASN A 506 26.43 -40.53 45.51
C ASN A 506 26.90 -40.95 46.94
N PRO A 507 26.40 -40.32 48.06
CA PRO A 507 24.94 -40.40 48.41
C PRO A 507 24.27 -39.25 49.24
N ASN A 508 22.95 -39.45 49.43
CA ASN A 508 21.88 -38.69 50.13
C ASN A 508 22.15 -38.13 51.56
N THR A 509 21.45 -37.04 51.94
CA THR A 509 20.38 -36.93 53.00
C THR A 509 19.86 -35.47 53.12
N ILE A 510 18.54 -35.16 53.15
CA ILE A 510 17.55 -35.12 54.28
C ILE A 510 17.94 -34.13 55.40
N SER A 511 17.12 -33.18 55.92
CA SER A 511 15.87 -32.45 55.52
C SER A 511 15.73 -31.20 56.47
N ASP A 512 14.63 -30.48 56.79
CA ASP A 512 13.15 -30.54 56.58
C ASP A 512 12.45 -29.20 56.96
N VAL A 513 11.11 -29.10 56.78
CA VAL A 513 10.13 -28.18 57.48
C VAL A 513 10.27 -26.64 57.25
N SER A 514 9.20 -25.82 57.15
CA SER A 514 7.77 -25.95 57.53
C SER A 514 6.76 -25.45 56.49
N VAL A 515 5.53 -25.99 56.56
CA VAL A 515 4.29 -25.46 55.95
C VAL A 515 3.17 -25.58 56.98
N VAL A 516 2.23 -24.62 57.03
CA VAL A 516 0.96 -24.76 57.78
C VAL A 516 -0.23 -24.30 56.93
N LYS A 517 -1.30 -25.09 56.95
CA LYS A 517 -2.67 -24.83 56.46
C LYS A 517 -3.66 -24.97 57.63
N LYS A 518 -4.93 -24.55 57.42
CA LYS A 518 -6.22 -24.83 58.12
C LYS A 518 -6.93 -23.53 58.59
N GLU A 519 -8.23 -23.39 58.87
CA GLU A 519 -9.53 -24.13 58.69
C GLU A 519 -10.66 -23.15 59.16
N SER A 520 -11.99 -23.31 58.97
CA SER A 520 -12.89 -23.94 57.97
C SER A 520 -14.37 -23.78 58.44
N LEU A 521 -15.36 -24.18 57.61
CA LEU A 521 -16.82 -24.30 57.95
C LEU A 521 -17.55 -22.92 58.04
N LEU A 522 -18.74 -22.68 57.45
CA LEU A 522 -20.11 -23.27 57.57
C LEU A 522 -20.83 -22.86 58.89
N LEU A 523 -22.13 -22.55 58.98
CA LEU A 523 -23.34 -22.84 58.15
C LEU A 523 -24.33 -21.64 58.06
N ASP A 524 -25.21 -21.62 57.04
CA ASP A 524 -26.70 -21.42 56.97
C ASP A 524 -27.42 -20.35 57.86
N ASP A 525 -28.67 -19.87 57.62
CA ASP A 525 -29.86 -20.48 56.98
C ASP A 525 -30.93 -19.41 56.51
N ASP A 526 -32.19 -19.84 56.24
CA ASP A 526 -33.47 -19.09 56.09
C ASP A 526 -33.96 -18.59 54.69
N GLU A 527 -34.52 -19.54 53.92
CA GLU A 527 -35.84 -19.61 53.23
C GLU A 527 -36.51 -18.48 52.38
N LEU A 528 -37.36 -18.96 51.44
CA LEU A 528 -38.29 -18.24 50.53
C LEU A 528 -39.71 -18.13 51.17
N PRO A 529 -40.71 -17.39 50.59
CA PRO A 529 -41.65 -18.09 49.67
C PRO A 529 -42.46 -17.26 48.63
N ILE A 530 -42.65 -17.86 47.45
CA ILE A 530 -43.94 -18.08 46.72
C ILE A 530 -44.93 -16.90 46.47
N ASN A 531 -45.26 -16.66 45.19
CA ASN A 531 -46.65 -16.76 44.71
C ASN A 531 -46.76 -17.08 43.20
N ASP A 532 -47.91 -17.62 42.77
CA ASP A 532 -48.00 -18.52 41.59
C ASP A 532 -49.25 -18.33 40.69
N SER A 533 -49.06 -18.60 39.39
CA SER A 533 -50.07 -18.94 38.36
C SER A 533 -51.16 -17.93 37.94
N LYS A 534 -51.36 -17.77 36.62
CA LYS A 534 -52.59 -18.22 35.91
C LYS A 534 -52.62 -17.98 34.40
N LEU A 535 -53.43 -18.80 33.71
CA LEU A 535 -53.63 -18.82 32.25
C LEU A 535 -54.74 -17.86 31.78
N LYS A 536 -54.56 -17.27 30.58
CA LYS A 536 -55.48 -17.25 29.41
C LYS A 536 -54.79 -16.45 28.28
N LYS A 537 -54.86 -16.76 26.97
CA LYS A 537 -55.79 -17.50 26.09
C LYS A 537 -57.01 -16.70 25.59
N SER A 538 -56.75 -15.78 24.65
CA SER A 538 -57.62 -15.27 23.57
C SER A 538 -56.72 -14.48 22.61
N GLU A 539 -56.46 -14.92 21.37
CA GLU A 539 -57.33 -14.84 20.19
C GLU A 539 -57.52 -13.42 19.62
N ASN A 540 -57.17 -13.30 18.32
CA ASN A 540 -57.89 -12.50 17.30
C ASN A 540 -57.91 -10.95 17.42
N SER A 541 -57.91 -10.18 16.31
CA SER A 541 -57.71 -10.47 14.88
C SER A 541 -57.65 -9.17 14.07
N HIS A 542 -57.37 -9.27 12.76
CA HIS A 542 -57.62 -8.25 11.71
C HIS A 542 -56.73 -6.97 11.76
N GLU A 543 -56.38 -6.30 10.64
CA GLU A 543 -56.47 -6.68 9.22
C GLU A 543 -55.59 -5.81 8.30
N LEU A 544 -55.33 -6.35 7.09
CA LEU A 544 -55.10 -5.65 5.79
C LEU A 544 -53.91 -4.65 5.69
N ASN A 545 -53.23 -4.51 4.54
CA ASN A 545 -53.44 -5.14 3.24
C ASN A 545 -52.12 -5.30 2.46
N LEU A 546 -51.98 -6.40 1.71
CA LEU A 546 -51.05 -6.44 0.57
C LEU A 546 -51.75 -5.85 -0.66
N LYS A 547 -51.01 -5.02 -1.43
CA LYS A 547 -50.89 -5.07 -2.91
C LYS A 547 -50.29 -3.76 -3.44
N ASN A 548 -49.25 -3.84 -4.26
CA ASN A 548 -49.31 -3.40 -5.67
C ASN A 548 -47.98 -3.55 -6.41
N LYS A 549 -47.95 -4.51 -7.33
CA LYS A 549 -47.14 -4.59 -8.55
C LYS A 549 -47.80 -5.65 -9.46
N PRO A 550 -47.62 -5.60 -10.80
CA PRO A 550 -47.19 -4.48 -11.64
C PRO A 550 -48.30 -4.07 -12.64
N SER A 551 -48.03 -3.09 -13.49
CA SER A 551 -48.73 -2.96 -14.77
C SER A 551 -47.77 -2.57 -15.89
N LEU A 552 -47.81 -3.33 -16.98
CA LEU A 552 -47.30 -2.94 -18.29
C LEU A 552 -48.40 -2.14 -18.98
N SER A 553 -48.04 -1.14 -19.79
CA SER A 553 -48.99 -0.49 -20.69
C SER A 553 -48.34 -0.21 -22.05
N THR A 554 -48.38 -1.21 -22.92
CA THR A 554 -48.29 -1.01 -24.36
C THR A 554 -49.70 -0.80 -24.91
N HIS A 555 -49.94 0.31 -25.60
CA HIS A 555 -51.00 0.38 -26.60
C HIS A 555 -50.49 1.11 -27.83
N SER A 556 -50.58 0.43 -28.96
CA SER A 556 -50.60 1.04 -30.28
C SER A 556 -51.97 1.68 -30.51
N ASP A 557 -52.02 2.70 -31.36
CA ASP A 557 -53.00 2.68 -32.44
C ASP A 557 -52.50 3.43 -33.68
N THR A 558 -53.15 3.17 -34.82
CA THR A 558 -52.58 3.44 -36.15
C THR A 558 -53.15 4.67 -36.84
N SER A 559 -52.31 5.35 -37.63
CA SER A 559 -52.75 5.94 -38.90
C SER A 559 -51.68 5.80 -39.98
N THR A 560 -52.12 5.65 -41.22
CA THR A 560 -51.29 5.39 -42.41
C THR A 560 -50.91 6.66 -43.14
N GLU A 561 -49.72 6.69 -43.74
CA GLU A 561 -49.66 6.98 -45.18
C GLU A 561 -48.43 6.37 -45.87
N LEU A 562 -48.52 6.20 -47.19
CA LEU A 562 -47.45 5.66 -48.02
C LEU A 562 -46.60 6.79 -48.60
N ASN A 563 -45.30 6.56 -48.79
CA ASN A 563 -44.80 6.66 -50.16
C ASN A 563 -43.54 5.84 -50.47
N LYS A 564 -43.32 5.60 -51.76
CA LYS A 564 -42.23 4.76 -52.31
C LYS A 564 -41.16 5.65 -52.95
N SER A 565 -39.88 5.28 -52.88
CA SER A 565 -39.12 5.07 -54.12
C SER A 565 -37.71 4.45 -53.96
N LYS A 566 -37.49 3.41 -54.79
CA LYS A 566 -36.28 3.11 -55.60
C LYS A 566 -34.87 3.28 -54.99
N LYS A 567 -34.29 2.10 -54.71
CA LYS A 567 -33.06 1.57 -55.36
C LYS A 567 -32.23 2.54 -56.23
N SER A 568 -30.93 2.55 -55.99
CA SER A 568 -29.96 2.20 -57.04
C SER A 568 -28.84 1.31 -56.46
N LYS A 569 -28.00 0.72 -57.31
CA LYS A 569 -26.89 -0.19 -56.95
C LYS A 569 -25.65 0.22 -57.75
N LYS A 570 -24.46 0.01 -57.17
CA LYS A 570 -23.15 -0.11 -57.83
C LYS A 570 -22.70 1.08 -58.71
N ARG A 571 -21.50 1.57 -58.40
CA ARG A 571 -20.34 0.94 -59.05
C ARG A 571 -19.45 0.32 -57.97
#